data_AF-A0A0M2U4V8-F1
#
_entry.id   AF-A0A0M2U4V8-F1
#
_cell.length_a   1.000
_cell.length_b   1.000
_cell.length_c   1.000
_cell.angle_alpha   90.00
_cell.angle_beta   90.00
_cell.angle_gamma   90.00
#
_symmetry.space_group_name_H-M   'P 1'
#
loop_
_entity.id
_entity.type
_entity.pdbx_description
1 polymer ?
#
loop_
_entity_poly.entity_id
_entity_poly.type
_entity_poly.pdbx_seq_one_letter_code
_entity_poly.pdbx_strand_id
1 'polypeptide(L)'
;MGMIDRILLDAAHDARPIYDLLLHRRTTSERTNKREKIDYKLESGRHRSTKMWYIRIYGIMMCQHMDAWYAHLKEDLKDLKQLILPQAA
;
A
#
# COMPACT_ATOMS: atom_id res chain seq x y z
N MET A 1 -21.86 33.34 -24.63
CA MET A 1 -20.76 32.86 -23.78
C MET A 1 -19.45 33.25 -24.42
N GLY A 2 -18.65 34.05 -23.73
CA GLY A 2 -17.34 34.47 -24.21
C GLY A 2 -16.34 33.32 -24.22
N MET A 3 -15.19 33.52 -24.84
CA MET A 3 -14.09 32.54 -24.88
C MET A 3 -13.66 32.08 -23.48
N ILE A 4 -13.69 33.00 -22.50
CA ILE A 4 -13.36 32.73 -21.10
C ILE A 4 -14.38 31.78 -20.44
N ASP A 5 -15.68 31.94 -20.72
CA ASP A 5 -16.73 31.06 -20.17
C ASP A 5 -16.57 29.62 -20.65
N ARG A 6 -16.19 29.43 -21.92
CA ARG A 6 -15.98 28.09 -22.49
C ARG A 6 -14.78 27.40 -21.85
N ILE A 7 -13.66 28.11 -21.70
CA ILE A 7 -12.45 27.59 -21.03
C ILE A 7 -12.76 27.17 -19.58
N LEU A 8 -13.54 27.98 -18.86
CA LEU A 8 -13.94 27.66 -17.48
C LEU A 8 -14.87 26.44 -17.44
N LEU A 9 -15.79 26.31 -18.40
CA LEU A 9 -16.72 25.18 -18.48
C LEU A 9 -16.01 23.86 -18.81
N ASP A 10 -15.08 23.89 -19.77
CA ASP A 10 -14.29 22.72 -20.18
C ASP A 10 -13.38 22.27 -19.03
N ALA A 11 -12.71 23.21 -18.36
CA ALA A 11 -11.90 22.91 -17.17
C ALA A 11 -12.73 22.29 -16.03
N ALA A 12 -13.96 22.77 -15.81
CA ALA A 12 -14.86 22.19 -14.82
C ALA A 12 -15.34 20.78 -15.20
N HIS A 13 -15.56 20.53 -16.49
CA HIS A 13 -15.94 19.21 -17.01
C HIS A 13 -14.78 18.20 -16.85
N ASP A 14 -13.54 18.62 -17.07
CA ASP A 14 -12.35 17.78 -16.90
C ASP A 14 -11.98 17.55 -15.42
N ALA A 15 -12.28 18.50 -14.54
CA ALA A 15 -12.02 18.38 -13.10
C ALA A 15 -12.89 17.34 -12.39
N ARG A 16 -14.14 17.14 -12.86
CA ARG A 16 -15.09 16.18 -12.28
C ARG A 16 -14.59 14.72 -12.29
N PRO A 17 -14.18 14.13 -13.43
CA PRO A 17 -13.65 12.77 -13.44
C PRO A 17 -12.35 12.63 -12.64
N ILE A 18 -11.53 13.67 -12.56
CA ILE A 18 -10.32 13.68 -11.71
C ILE A 18 -10.69 13.59 -10.23
N TYR A 19 -11.68 14.38 -9.79
CA TYR A 19 -12.18 14.35 -8.41
C TYR A 19 -12.76 12.97 -8.07
N ASP A 20 -13.56 12.39 -8.97
CA ASP A 20 -14.13 11.06 -8.78
C ASP A 20 -13.02 10.00 -8.68
N LEU A 21 -11.99 10.04 -9.54
CA LEU A 21 -10.85 9.13 -9.46
C LEU A 21 -10.09 9.23 -8.13
N LEU A 22 -9.91 10.46 -7.62
CA LEU A 22 -9.27 10.69 -6.32
C LEU A 22 -10.11 10.16 -5.16
N LEU A 23 -11.44 10.31 -5.22
CA LEU A 23 -12.37 9.81 -4.21
C LEU A 23 -12.38 8.27 -4.16
N HIS A 24 -12.33 7.61 -5.32
CA HIS A 24 -12.33 6.14 -5.41
C HIS A 24 -10.96 5.52 -5.08
N ARG A 25 -9.87 6.30 -5.18
CA ARG A 25 -8.53 5.83 -4.82
C ARG A 25 -8.35 5.82 -3.31
N ARG A 26 -8.30 4.62 -2.72
CA ARG A 26 -7.95 4.45 -1.31
C ARG A 26 -6.63 5.15 -0.96
N THR A 27 -6.52 5.70 0.24
CA THR A 27 -5.26 6.26 0.74
C THR A 27 -4.24 5.15 1.05
N THR A 28 -2.97 5.49 1.26
CA THR A 28 -1.94 4.53 1.68
C THR A 28 -2.32 3.90 3.03
N SER A 29 -2.75 4.71 4.00
CA SER A 29 -3.20 4.26 5.32
C SER A 29 -4.38 3.29 5.23
N GLU A 30 -5.35 3.56 4.36
CA GLU A 30 -6.50 2.66 4.16
C GLU A 30 -6.11 1.30 3.58
N ARG A 31 -5.09 1.24 2.72
CA ARG A 31 -4.55 -0.02 2.21
C ARG A 31 -3.80 -0.77 3.30
N THR A 32 -2.96 -0.08 4.07
CA THR A 32 -2.21 -0.66 5.18
C THR A 32 -3.15 -1.25 6.23
N ASN A 33 -4.16 -0.49 6.69
CA ASN A 33 -5.14 -0.97 7.66
C ASN A 33 -5.92 -2.19 7.15
N LYS A 34 -6.25 -2.25 5.85
CA LYS A 34 -6.88 -3.43 5.24
C LYS A 34 -5.97 -4.65 5.36
N ARG A 35 -4.67 -4.52 5.07
CA ARG A 35 -3.69 -5.61 5.19
C ARG A 35 -3.50 -6.05 6.64
N GLU A 36 -3.40 -5.12 7.58
CA GLU A 36 -3.32 -5.43 9.01
C GLU A 36 -4.52 -6.26 9.47
N LYS A 37 -5.72 -5.82 9.06
CA LYS A 37 -6.97 -6.49 9.43
C LYS A 37 -7.12 -7.86 8.79
N ILE A 38 -6.90 -7.97 7.48
CA ILE A 38 -7.19 -9.18 6.69
C ILE A 38 -5.98 -10.10 6.58
N ASP A 39 -4.87 -9.63 6.01
CA ASP A 39 -3.70 -10.46 5.70
C ASP A 39 -3.03 -10.95 6.98
N TYR A 40 -2.86 -10.04 7.94
CA TYR A 40 -2.25 -10.34 9.25
C TYR A 40 -3.26 -10.79 10.30
N LYS A 41 -4.55 -10.90 9.93
CA LYS A 41 -5.63 -11.39 10.79
C LYS A 41 -5.64 -10.70 12.15
N LEU A 42 -5.52 -9.37 12.19
CA LEU A 42 -5.41 -8.60 13.44
C LEU A 42 -6.47 -9.03 14.48
N GLU A 43 -7.73 -9.14 14.05
CA GLU A 43 -8.88 -9.39 14.93
C GLU A 43 -8.97 -10.85 15.43
N SER A 44 -8.24 -11.79 14.83
CA SER A 44 -8.28 -13.20 15.25
C SER A 44 -7.66 -13.44 16.63
N GLY A 45 -6.83 -12.49 17.12
CA GLY A 45 -6.15 -12.59 18.41
C GLY A 45 -7.09 -12.54 19.63
N ARG A 46 -8.27 -11.91 19.50
CA ARG A 46 -9.31 -11.80 20.56
C ARG A 46 -8.75 -11.53 21.97
N HIS A 47 -7.77 -10.64 22.06
CA HIS A 47 -7.10 -10.35 23.33
C HIS A 47 -7.98 -9.51 24.25
N ARG A 48 -7.95 -9.80 25.57
CA ARG A 48 -8.63 -8.97 26.58
C ARG A 48 -7.76 -7.81 27.08
N SER A 49 -6.44 -7.92 26.93
CA SER A 49 -5.48 -6.93 27.41
C SER A 49 -5.09 -5.95 26.30
N THR A 50 -5.22 -4.65 26.57
CA THR A 50 -4.78 -3.58 25.66
C THR A 50 -3.27 -3.64 25.40
N LYS A 51 -2.45 -4.08 26.37
CA LYS A 51 -1.01 -4.25 26.16
C LYS A 51 -0.69 -5.36 25.14
N MET A 52 -1.49 -6.43 25.13
CA MET A 52 -1.33 -7.50 24.15
C MET A 52 -1.75 -7.05 22.75
N TRP A 53 -2.83 -6.27 22.64
CA TRP A 53 -3.20 -5.61 21.39
C TRP A 53 -2.10 -4.67 20.88
N TYR A 54 -1.49 -3.90 21.78
CA TYR A 54 -0.40 -2.99 21.44
C TYR A 54 0.79 -3.75 20.83
N ILE A 55 1.30 -4.79 21.52
CA ILE A 55 2.40 -5.62 21.03
C ILE A 55 2.05 -6.25 19.68
N ARG A 56 0.81 -6.74 19.52
CA ARG A 56 0.35 -7.36 18.27
C ARG A 56 0.38 -6.37 17.10
N ILE A 57 -0.14 -5.16 17.28
CA ILE A 57 -0.12 -4.11 16.24
C ILE A 57 1.32 -3.78 15.85
N TYR A 58 2.19 -3.54 16.84
CA TYR A 58 3.61 -3.27 16.56
C TYR A 58 4.29 -4.42 15.80
N GLY A 59 4.02 -5.67 16.20
CA GLY A 59 4.49 -6.86 15.50
C GLY A 59 4.06 -6.88 14.03
N ILE A 60 2.79 -6.62 13.77
CA ILE A 60 2.24 -6.59 12.41
C ILE A 60 2.88 -5.48 11.57
N MET A 61 3.04 -4.27 12.13
CA MET A 61 3.70 -3.16 11.43
C MET A 61 5.15 -3.48 11.07
N MET A 62 5.89 -4.14 11.96
CA MET A 62 7.26 -4.60 11.68
C MET A 62 7.29 -5.64 10.55
N CYS A 63 6.38 -6.61 10.56
CA CYS A 63 6.27 -7.59 9.47
C CYS A 63 5.92 -6.93 8.14
N GLN A 64 4.97 -5.99 8.13
CA GLN A 64 4.62 -5.24 6.92
C GLN A 64 5.80 -4.46 6.35
N HIS A 65 6.62 -3.87 7.22
CA HIS A 65 7.86 -3.21 6.81
C HIS A 65 8.86 -4.20 6.22
N MET A 66 9.02 -5.37 6.84
CA MET A 66 9.90 -6.44 6.37
C MET A 66 9.46 -6.99 5.00
N ASP A 67 8.15 -7.18 4.77
CA ASP A 67 7.60 -7.57 3.48
C ASP A 67 7.90 -6.54 2.39
N ALA A 68 7.73 -5.25 2.71
CA ALA A 68 8.04 -4.17 1.77
C ALA A 68 9.54 -4.13 1.44
N TRP A 69 10.39 -4.35 2.44
CA TRP A 69 11.83 -4.41 2.25
C TRP A 69 12.24 -5.61 1.40
N TYR A 70 11.68 -6.79 1.68
CA TYR A 70 11.91 -7.98 0.87
C TYR A 70 11.46 -7.77 -0.57
N ALA A 71 10.28 -7.18 -0.80
CA ALA A 71 9.78 -6.89 -2.14
C ALA A 71 10.70 -5.94 -2.92
N HIS A 72 11.30 -4.96 -2.23
CA HIS A 72 12.27 -4.04 -2.83
C HIS A 72 13.57 -4.75 -3.22
N LEU A 73 14.12 -5.58 -2.33
CA LEU A 73 15.38 -6.29 -2.56
C LEU A 73 15.26 -7.51 -3.48
N LYS A 74 14.04 -8.00 -3.72
CA LYS A 74 13.80 -9.28 -4.40
C LYS A 74 14.42 -9.35 -5.78
N GLU A 75 14.41 -8.26 -6.54
CA GLU A 75 15.01 -8.22 -7.88
C GLU A 75 16.54 -8.26 -7.78
N ASP A 76 17.15 -7.41 -6.96
CA ASP A 76 18.62 -7.40 -6.72
C ASP A 76 19.14 -8.76 -6.22
N LEU A 77 18.35 -9.46 -5.39
CA LEU A 77 18.66 -10.79 -4.87
C LEU A 77 18.67 -11.88 -5.96
N LYS A 78 17.92 -11.73 -7.05
CA LYS A 78 17.93 -12.71 -8.15
C LYS A 78 19.24 -12.67 -8.92
N ASP A 79 19.71 -11.47 -9.21
CA ASP A 79 20.95 -11.25 -9.96
C ASP A 79 22.16 -11.71 -9.13
N LEU A 80 22.14 -11.45 -7.81
CA LEU A 80 23.16 -11.93 -6.89
C LEU A 80 23.23 -13.47 -6.83
N LYS A 81 22.08 -14.16 -6.85
CA LYS A 81 22.05 -15.63 -6.86
C LYS A 81 22.72 -16.22 -8.10
N GLN A 82 22.52 -15.60 -9.26
CA GLN A 82 23.14 -16.05 -10.52
C GLN A 82 24.66 -15.81 -10.52
N LEU A 83 25.12 -14.76 -9.83
CA LEU A 83 26.54 -14.43 -9.70
C LEU A 83 27.28 -15.36 -8.73
N ILE A 84 26.64 -15.73 -7.61
CA ILE A 84 27.27 -16.47 -6.51
C ILE A 84 27.17 -17.99 -6.71
N LEU A 85 26.05 -18.49 -7.26
CA LEU A 85 25.88 -19.91 -7.56
C LEU A 85 26.30 -20.13 -9.02
N PRO A 86 27.50 -20.66 -9.31
CA PRO A 86 27.83 -21.04 -10.68
C PRO A 86 26.75 -22.03 -11.14
N GLN A 87 26.16 -21.80 -12.31
CA GLN A 87 25.22 -22.73 -12.92
C GLN A 87 25.91 -24.09 -12.98
N ALA A 88 25.49 -25.01 -12.13
CA ALA A 88 25.96 -26.39 -12.19
C ALA A 88 25.54 -26.93 -13.56
N ALA A 89 26.56 -27.24 -14.37
CA ALA A 89 26.42 -27.78 -15.72
C ALA A 89 25.59 -29.06 -15.76
#